data_AF-A0A820N687-F1
#
_entry.id   AF-A0A820N687-F1
#
_cell.length_a   1.000
_cell.length_b   1.000
_cell.length_c   1.000
_cell.angle_alpha   90.00
_cell.angle_beta   90.00
_cell.angle_gamma   90.00
#
_symmetry.space_group_name_H-M   'P 1'
#
loop_
_entity.id
_entity.type
_entity.pdbx_description
1 polymer ?
#
loop_
_entity_poly.entity_id
_entity_poly.type
_entity_poly.pdbx_seq_one_letter_code
_entity_poly.pdbx_strand_id
1 'polypeptide(L)'
;MTGGIEESFNTKDIKDKDQFWQTMGIALKHDAMVGCSITPDPTEREAKMTNGLIKGHAYAVTAAVRVKLTTNEIVQIVRCRNPWGNEVEWKGAW
;
A
#
# COMPACT_ATOMS: atom_id res chain seq x y z
N MET A 1 -6.67 -0.59 20.51
CA MET A 1 -7.08 0.58 19.71
C MET A 1 -6.26 1.76 20.17
N THR A 2 -5.71 2.57 19.26
CA THR A 2 -4.69 3.59 19.57
C THR A 2 -5.27 4.89 20.13
N GLY A 3 -6.56 5.16 19.93
CA GLY A 3 -7.18 6.46 20.26
C GLY A 3 -6.72 7.60 19.35
N GLY A 4 -6.02 7.29 18.26
CA GLY A 4 -5.53 8.27 17.28
C GLY A 4 -6.59 8.68 16.26
N ILE A 5 -6.24 9.69 15.46
CA ILE A 5 -7.03 10.18 14.33
C ILE A 5 -6.67 9.38 13.08
N GLU A 6 -7.67 9.11 12.25
CA GLU A 6 -7.52 8.44 10.96
C GLU A 6 -7.69 9.43 9.82
N GLU A 7 -6.83 9.32 8.82
CA GLU A 7 -6.95 10.01 7.54
C GLU A 7 -6.97 8.95 6.42
N SER A 8 -7.92 9.07 5.49
CA SER A 8 -8.07 8.15 4.37
C SER A 8 -7.90 8.85 3.03
N PHE A 9 -7.28 8.13 2.10
CA PHE A 9 -7.00 8.63 0.75
C PHE A 9 -7.55 7.64 -0.28
N ASN A 10 -8.35 8.12 -1.22
CA ASN A 10 -8.66 7.36 -2.42
C ASN A 10 -7.52 7.55 -3.42
N THR A 11 -6.81 6.47 -3.73
CA THR A 11 -5.65 6.51 -4.63
C THR A 11 -5.96 7.05 -6.03
N LYS A 12 -7.22 6.95 -6.48
CA LYS A 12 -7.67 7.49 -7.77
C LYS A 12 -7.83 9.01 -7.76
N ASP A 13 -8.02 9.62 -6.60
CA ASP A 13 -8.32 11.06 -6.46
C ASP A 13 -7.07 11.88 -6.09
N ILE A 14 -5.92 11.21 -5.90
CA ILE A 14 -4.64 11.86 -5.58
C ILE A 14 -4.15 12.65 -6.80
N LYS A 15 -4.19 13.98 -6.69
CA LYS A 15 -3.68 14.89 -7.72
C LYS A 15 -2.18 15.11 -7.60
N ASP A 16 -1.70 15.35 -6.39
CA ASP A 16 -0.28 15.53 -6.09
C ASP A 16 0.31 14.24 -5.50
N LYS A 17 0.95 13.45 -6.36
CA LYS A 17 1.55 12.17 -5.98
C LYS A 17 2.81 12.34 -5.11
N ASP A 18 3.55 13.44 -5.29
CA ASP A 18 4.76 13.69 -4.51
C ASP A 18 4.41 14.11 -3.09
N GLN A 19 3.40 14.95 -2.91
CA GLN A 19 2.87 15.29 -1.59
C GLN A 19 2.31 14.05 -0.87
N PHE A 20 1.56 13.20 -1.58
CA PHE A 20 1.06 11.95 -1.01
C PHE A 20 2.19 11.03 -0.56
N TRP A 21 3.23 10.86 -1.40
CA TRP A 21 4.41 10.08 -1.04
C TRP A 21 5.11 10.63 0.19
N GLN A 22 5.31 11.95 0.27
CA GLN A 22 5.92 12.61 1.43
C GLN A 22 5.08 12.39 2.71
N THR A 23 3.76 12.54 2.60
CA THR A 23 2.83 12.33 3.72
C THR A 23 2.93 10.90 4.26
N MET A 24 2.89 9.91 3.38
CA MET A 24 3.07 8.50 3.76
C MET A 24 4.45 8.25 4.39
N GLY A 25 5.50 8.86 3.86
CA GLY A 25 6.85 8.76 4.43
C GLY A 25 6.95 9.35 5.84
N ILE A 26 6.30 10.50 6.09
CA ILE A 26 6.21 11.12 7.42
C ILE A 26 5.43 10.23 8.38
N ALA A 27 4.27 9.72 7.95
CA ALA A 27 3.44 8.83 8.77
C ALA A 27 4.23 7.59 9.23
N LEU A 28 4.91 6.91 8.29
CA LEU A 28 5.72 5.74 8.61
C LEU A 28 6.93 6.07 9.50
N LYS A 29 7.56 7.23 9.31
CA LYS A 29 8.69 7.69 10.15
C LYS A 29 8.28 7.95 11.60
N HIS A 30 7.02 8.33 11.83
CA HIS A 30 6.46 8.59 13.16
C HIS A 30 5.70 7.38 13.73
N ASP A 31 5.97 6.18 13.24
CA ASP A 31 5.36 4.93 13.68
C ASP A 31 3.81 4.92 13.58
N ALA A 32 3.25 5.73 12.68
CA ALA A 32 1.83 5.69 12.40
C ALA A 32 1.47 4.35 11.73
N MET A 33 0.30 3.82 12.06
CA MET A 33 -0.23 2.65 11.39
C MET A 33 -0.79 3.05 10.04
N VAL A 34 -0.24 2.49 8.96
CA VAL A 34 -0.69 2.74 7.60
C VAL A 34 -1.22 1.44 7.01
N GLY A 35 -2.48 1.46 6.56
CA GLY A 35 -3.14 0.35 5.89
C GLY A 35 -3.56 0.71 4.48
N CYS A 36 -3.73 -0.28 3.62
CA CYS A 36 -4.31 -0.09 2.29
C CYS A 36 -5.19 -1.28 1.91
N SER A 37 -6.09 -1.06 0.95
CA SER A 37 -6.98 -2.09 0.43
C SER A 37 -7.34 -1.79 -1.02
N ILE A 38 -7.87 -2.79 -1.71
CA ILE A 38 -8.44 -2.65 -3.05
C ILE A 38 -9.94 -2.82 -2.93
N THR A 39 -10.71 -1.84 -3.40
CA THR A 39 -12.18 -1.91 -3.38
C THR A 39 -12.66 -3.12 -4.20
N PRO A 40 -13.46 -4.03 -3.63
CA PRO A 40 -14.02 -5.15 -4.36
C PRO A 40 -15.26 -4.73 -5.15
N ASP A 41 -15.66 -5.58 -6.10
CA ASP A 41 -16.98 -5.49 -6.70
C ASP A 41 -18.05 -5.86 -5.65
N PRO A 42 -19.26 -5.27 -5.68
CA PRO A 42 -20.23 -5.38 -4.57
C PRO A 42 -20.63 -6.81 -4.17
N THR A 43 -20.51 -7.75 -5.11
CA THR A 43 -20.89 -9.16 -4.93
C THR A 43 -19.71 -10.06 -4.57
N GLU A 44 -18.49 -9.54 -4.61
CA GLU A 44 -17.27 -10.32 -4.41
C GLU A 44 -16.63 -9.98 -3.07
N ARG A 45 -16.32 -11.01 -2.28
CA ARG A 45 -15.55 -10.87 -1.03
C ARG A 45 -14.24 -11.60 -1.20
N GLU A 46 -13.13 -10.94 -0.86
CA GLU A 46 -11.78 -11.51 -0.87
C GLU A 46 -11.40 -12.15 -2.22
N ALA A 47 -11.73 -11.45 -3.32
CA ALA A 47 -11.47 -11.94 -4.67
C ALA A 47 -9.97 -11.92 -4.98
N LYS A 48 -9.40 -13.11 -5.19
CA LYS A 48 -8.00 -13.28 -5.59
C LYS A 48 -7.80 -12.86 -7.04
N MET A 49 -6.84 -11.97 -7.26
CA MET A 49 -6.43 -11.50 -8.57
C MET A 49 -5.28 -12.35 -9.13
N THR A 50 -5.13 -12.36 -10.46
CA THR A 50 -4.07 -13.10 -11.15
C THR A 50 -2.66 -12.61 -10.80
N ASN A 51 -2.53 -11.35 -10.39
CA ASN A 51 -1.28 -10.73 -9.93
C ASN A 51 -0.93 -11.05 -8.46
N GLY A 52 -1.73 -11.88 -7.78
CA GLY A 52 -1.50 -12.32 -6.40
C GLY A 52 -2.11 -11.44 -5.31
N LEU A 53 -2.74 -10.31 -5.65
CA LEU A 53 -3.44 -9.45 -4.70
C LEU A 53 -4.88 -9.93 -4.46
N ILE A 54 -5.50 -9.44 -3.39
CA ILE A 54 -6.87 -9.78 -3.00
C ILE A 54 -7.69 -8.48 -2.90
N LYS A 55 -8.83 -8.42 -3.60
CA LYS A 55 -9.79 -7.33 -3.45
C LYS A 55 -10.63 -7.50 -2.18
N GLY A 56 -11.02 -6.39 -1.55
CA GLY A 56 -11.79 -6.40 -0.31
C GLY A 56 -10.97 -6.90 0.89
N HIS A 57 -9.65 -6.89 0.77
CA HIS A 57 -8.71 -7.35 1.80
C HIS A 57 -7.82 -6.21 2.26
N ALA A 58 -7.53 -6.18 3.57
CA ALA A 58 -6.68 -5.17 4.18
C ALA A 58 -5.22 -5.63 4.22
N TYR A 59 -4.32 -4.75 3.79
CA TYR A 59 -2.88 -4.93 3.85
C TYR A 59 -2.27 -3.88 4.76
N ALA A 60 -1.16 -4.23 5.43
CA ALA A 60 -0.38 -3.27 6.20
C ALA A 60 0.73 -2.70 5.32
N VAL A 61 0.86 -1.37 5.26
CA VAL A 61 2.02 -0.71 4.66
C VAL A 61 3.11 -0.62 5.72
N THR A 62 4.28 -1.17 5.41
CA THR A 62 5.38 -1.34 6.38
C THR A 62 6.63 -0.55 6.04
N ALA A 63 6.74 -0.03 4.81
CA ALA A 63 7.82 0.86 4.39
C ALA A 63 7.45 1.58 3.09
N ALA A 64 8.01 2.77 2.90
CA ALA A 64 8.00 3.51 1.64
C ALA A 64 9.43 4.01 1.39
N VAL A 65 10.06 3.57 0.30
CA VAL A 65 11.49 3.81 0.03
C VAL A 65 11.72 4.28 -1.39
N ARG A 66 12.77 5.08 -1.59
CA ARG A 66 13.30 5.42 -2.91
C ARG A 66 14.46 4.50 -3.22
N VAL A 67 14.39 3.81 -4.35
CA VAL A 67 15.43 2.86 -4.80
C VAL A 67 16.04 3.39 -6.08
N LYS A 68 17.38 3.41 -6.14
CA LYS A 68 18.12 3.72 -7.35
C LYS A 68 18.34 2.42 -8.13
N LEU A 69 17.77 2.35 -9.33
CA LEU A 69 17.94 1.23 -10.23
C LEU A 69 19.32 1.26 -10.92
N THR A 70 19.71 0.14 -11.52
CA THR A 70 20.95 0.03 -12.29
C THR A 70 20.97 0.95 -13.51
N THR A 71 19.79 1.35 -14.00
CA THR A 71 19.58 2.36 -15.06
C THR A 71 19.84 3.80 -14.59
N ASN A 72 20.24 4.01 -13.33
CA ASN A 72 20.32 5.30 -12.63
C ASN A 72 18.97 6.00 -12.39
N GLU A 73 17.85 5.39 -12.76
CA GLU A 73 16.51 5.89 -12.41
C GLU A 73 16.24 5.72 -10.91
N ILE A 74 15.51 6.68 -10.31
CA ILE A 74 15.04 6.59 -8.93
C ILE A 74 13.55 6.29 -8.95
N VAL A 75 13.16 5.15 -8.40
CA VAL A 75 11.76 4.73 -8.28
C VAL A 75 11.30 4.74 -6.83
N GLN A 76 10.00 4.95 -6.64
CA GLN A 76 9.33 4.94 -5.34
C GLN A 76 8.66 3.59 -5.12
N ILE A 77 9.03 2.85 -4.07
CA ILE A 77 8.53 1.50 -3.78
C ILE A 77 7.87 1.46 -2.40
N VAL A 78 6.67 0.90 -2.35
CA VAL A 78 5.93 0.65 -1.10
C VAL A 78 6.00 -0.84 -0.76
N ARG A 79 6.35 -1.16 0.50
CA ARG A 79 6.34 -2.53 1.01
C ARG A 79 5.05 -2.78 1.79
N CYS A 80 4.18 -3.58 1.21
CA CYS A 80 2.96 -4.06 1.86
C CYS A 80 3.17 -5.45 2.47
N ARG A 81 2.37 -5.79 3.49
CA ARG A 81 2.31 -7.12 4.11
C ARG A 81 0.87 -7.63 4.11
N ASN A 82 0.68 -8.84 3.59
CA ASN A 82 -0.57 -9.57 3.77
C ASN A 82 -0.65 -10.09 5.22
N PRO A 83 -1.69 -9.74 6.01
CA PRO A 83 -1.83 -10.22 7.38
C PRO A 83 -2.02 -11.73 7.49
N TRP A 84 -2.45 -12.42 6.42
CA TRP A 84 -2.55 -13.88 6.41
C TRP A 84 -1.20 -14.58 6.52
N GLY A 85 -0.11 -13.90 6.15
CA GLY A 85 1.25 -14.43 6.27
C GLY A 85 1.48 -15.73 5.49
N ASN A 86 0.75 -15.93 4.39
CA ASN A 86 0.86 -17.08 3.50
C ASN A 86 1.40 -16.66 2.13
N GLU A 87 1.45 -17.60 1.19
CA GLU A 87 2.01 -17.41 -0.16
C GLU A 87 1.21 -16.46 -1.08
N VAL A 88 0.13 -15.84 -0.59
CA VAL A 88 -0.68 -14.91 -1.37
C VAL A 88 -0.09 -13.50 -1.30
N GLU A 89 0.94 -13.29 -2.11
CA GLU A 89 1.69 -12.05 -2.23
C GLU A 89 1.73 -11.54 -3.68
N TRP A 90 2.16 -10.28 -3.86
CA TRP A 90 2.35 -9.66 -5.18
C TRP A 90 3.29 -10.47 -6.07
N LYS A 91 2.88 -10.72 -7.32
CA LYS A 91 3.62 -11.50 -8.31
C LYS A 91 4.13 -10.68 -9.50
N GLY A 92 3.92 -9.36 -9.50
CA GLY A 92 4.33 -8.48 -10.59
C GLY A 92 5.69 -7.81 -10.35
N ALA A 93 5.94 -6.74 -11.09
CA ALA A 93 7.11 -5.89 -10.89
C ALA A 93 6.99 -5.08 -9.59
N TRP A 94 8.10 -4.95 -8.87
CA TRP A 94 8.20 -4.11 -7.66
C TRP A 94 8.32 -2.64 -8.03
#